data_AF-A0A6P0HVD3-F1
#
_entry.id   AF-A0A6P0HVD3-F1
#
_cell.length_a   1.000
_cell.length_b   1.000
_cell.length_c   1.000
_cell.angle_alpha   90.00
_cell.angle_beta   90.00
_cell.angle_gamma   90.00
#
_symmetry.space_group_name_H-M   'P 1'
#
loop_
_entity.id
_entity.type
_entity.pdbx_description
1 polymer ?
#
loop_
_entity_poly.entity_id
_entity_poly.type
_entity_poly.pdbx_seq_one_letter_code
_entity_poly.pdbx_strand_id
1 'polypeptide(L)'
;MRDVFFGLALQYDTGSMPAVALNKNGTALEVHKNEAGFSLYYRVGTLKKATVNWGPSTQYDNGTTPRCAINGTNVAVEVHKNQLGSTLYYRVGRIEGNQVNWGGSRDYDSGIEPAVALNDNNIVVEVHKTQSSLSNKLYYHVGRVNGNNVDWGPSYDYDSGSTPQVALNNSGVVVEVHKSQSQSTVWYHVGQVNGNNIDFGSSQQFGSGASPSVALTNGGDAIVTWVSDNKLMQRVGRVNGKSISWNNDGVEYDDGLNPSVAVANDMSIQVHPTETALFGLWYSTSILTNRASWMQDRLETLGNIPLSGLVLPASHDSGMYLYGIAILGKTQNLSIYGQLSYGVRWFDLRPKWTGSKFVIHHGPITGPDLSEVLDDIKRFANEGHRELAILKFSHFDNIDDNTYVQLANQIETALGPWLVKTIPGGKRLADVTLNEYVKNGPALLVLVDGNYAVKNRRPGFWVYRDWDASDPAVGELRVFDQYSNTTDFDKMKEDQFAKFNNYNGKCKNDPSVPCDLFLLSWTLTPPTAVWSFSKVANRNLGLAMTELRVPNGYGQIVNMLYVDYVEYARVTDVALFQNGQPFS
;
A
#
# COMPACT_ATOMS: atom_id res chain seq x y z
N MET A 1 2.88 -3.47 -13.84
CA MET A 1 4.27 -3.28 -13.34
C MET A 1 4.25 -3.33 -11.82
N ARG A 2 5.36 -3.68 -11.16
CA ARG A 2 5.40 -3.73 -9.69
C ARG A 2 5.42 -2.32 -9.09
N ASP A 3 4.64 -2.08 -8.06
CA ASP A 3 4.61 -0.79 -7.35
C ASP A 3 4.47 -1.01 -5.84
N VAL A 4 4.62 0.05 -5.06
CA VAL A 4 4.27 0.09 -3.64
C VAL A 4 2.98 0.87 -3.44
N PHE A 5 2.40 0.75 -2.27
CA PHE A 5 1.22 1.48 -1.88
C PHE A 5 1.16 1.70 -0.38
N PHE A 6 1.70 2.84 0.07
CA PHE A 6 1.81 3.12 1.51
C PHE A 6 0.49 3.59 2.13
N GLY A 7 -0.41 4.24 1.39
CA GLY A 7 -1.64 4.81 1.98
C GLY A 7 -1.38 5.62 3.26
N LEU A 8 -2.37 5.70 4.14
CA LEU A 8 -2.24 6.46 5.39
C LEU A 8 -1.42 5.68 6.44
N ALA A 9 -0.45 6.36 7.04
CA ALA A 9 0.49 5.78 8.00
C ALA A 9 -0.01 5.79 9.45
N LEU A 10 0.43 4.84 10.28
CA LEU A 10 0.10 4.76 11.71
C LEU A 10 1.16 5.44 12.58
N GLN A 11 0.73 6.14 13.65
CA GLN A 11 1.67 6.76 14.57
C GLN A 11 2.36 5.69 15.42
N TYR A 12 3.68 5.78 15.56
CA TYR A 12 4.47 4.84 16.38
C TYR A 12 5.31 5.52 17.45
N ASP A 13 5.61 6.81 17.30
CA ASP A 13 6.40 7.58 18.26
C ASP A 13 6.16 9.10 18.14
N THR A 14 6.95 9.89 18.88
CA THR A 14 7.12 11.33 18.69
C THR A 14 8.59 11.69 18.44
N GLY A 15 8.86 12.74 17.67
CA GLY A 15 10.21 13.17 17.31
C GLY A 15 10.27 13.94 16.00
N SER A 16 11.47 13.94 15.40
CA SER A 16 11.76 14.59 14.13
C SER A 16 12.86 13.86 13.36
N MET A 17 12.93 14.06 12.04
CA MET A 17 13.96 13.49 11.15
C MET A 17 14.13 11.95 11.26
N PRO A 18 13.04 11.17 11.19
CA PRO A 18 13.12 9.71 11.23
C PRO A 18 13.81 9.17 9.98
N ALA A 19 14.44 8.02 10.12
CA ALA A 19 15.05 7.27 9.05
C ALA A 19 14.91 5.78 9.32
N VAL A 20 14.52 5.01 8.31
CA VAL A 20 14.25 3.58 8.45
C VAL A 20 15.14 2.75 7.54
N ALA A 21 15.55 1.59 8.03
CA ALA A 21 16.22 0.54 7.28
C ALA A 21 15.53 -0.81 7.54
N LEU A 22 15.57 -1.72 6.57
CA LEU A 22 14.92 -3.03 6.61
C LEU A 22 15.88 -4.08 6.04
N ASN A 23 15.95 -5.26 6.66
CA ASN A 23 16.72 -6.38 6.13
C ASN A 23 15.83 -7.56 5.72
N LYS A 24 16.44 -8.52 5.01
CA LYS A 24 15.77 -9.71 4.48
C LYS A 24 15.13 -10.63 5.51
N ASN A 25 15.47 -10.47 6.80
CA ASN A 25 14.87 -11.23 7.91
C ASN A 25 13.59 -10.56 8.44
N GLY A 26 13.17 -9.42 7.86
CA GLY A 26 12.05 -8.63 8.32
C GLY A 26 12.36 -7.79 9.56
N THR A 27 13.64 -7.61 9.92
CA THR A 27 14.05 -6.69 10.99
C THR A 27 14.11 -5.28 10.44
N ALA A 28 13.42 -4.35 11.11
CA ALA A 28 13.49 -2.92 10.83
C ALA A 28 14.34 -2.22 11.89
N LEU A 29 15.13 -1.24 11.48
CA LEU A 29 15.77 -0.28 12.37
C LEU A 29 15.26 1.10 11.99
N GLU A 30 14.74 1.84 12.97
CA GLU A 30 14.36 3.23 12.81
C GLU A 30 15.23 4.07 13.74
N VAL A 31 15.66 5.25 13.26
CA VAL A 31 16.37 6.25 14.06
C VAL A 31 15.72 7.62 13.85
N HIS A 32 15.54 8.37 14.94
CA HIS A 32 15.02 9.73 14.90
C HIS A 32 15.73 10.62 15.92
N LYS A 33 15.50 11.92 15.80
CA LYS A 33 15.84 12.91 16.82
C LYS A 33 14.60 13.18 17.66
N ASN A 34 14.76 13.51 18.94
CA ASN A 34 13.64 14.04 19.71
C ASN A 34 13.09 15.35 19.09
N GLU A 35 11.96 15.81 19.63
CA GLU A 35 11.10 16.83 19.05
C GLU A 35 11.87 18.10 18.65
N ALA A 36 12.37 18.84 19.65
CA ALA A 36 13.10 20.09 19.45
C ALA A 36 14.56 20.03 19.94
N GLY A 37 14.98 18.92 20.55
CA GLY A 37 16.31 18.77 21.14
C GLY A 37 17.35 18.22 20.15
N PHE A 38 18.38 17.58 20.73
CA PHE A 38 19.49 16.95 20.04
C PHE A 38 19.66 15.48 20.39
N SER A 39 18.75 14.89 21.16
CA SER A 39 18.89 13.49 21.57
C SER A 39 18.45 12.58 20.44
N LEU A 40 19.27 11.58 20.12
CA LEU A 40 19.02 10.62 19.06
C LEU A 40 18.51 9.31 19.65
N TYR A 41 17.43 8.80 19.07
CA TYR A 41 16.71 7.61 19.51
C TYR A 41 16.64 6.59 18.40
N TYR A 42 16.62 5.31 18.76
CA TYR A 42 16.39 4.23 17.82
C TYR A 42 15.27 3.30 18.31
N ARG A 43 14.69 2.58 17.35
CA ARG A 43 13.75 1.48 17.57
C ARG A 43 14.11 0.32 16.68
N VAL A 44 14.11 -0.89 17.24
CA VAL A 44 14.16 -2.13 16.44
C VAL A 44 12.76 -2.69 16.32
N GLY A 45 12.31 -2.93 15.09
CA GLY A 45 11.02 -3.51 14.77
C GLY A 45 11.15 -4.86 14.08
N THR A 46 10.07 -5.65 14.11
CA THR A 46 9.94 -6.86 13.27
C THR A 46 8.67 -6.76 12.45
N LEU A 47 8.77 -6.98 11.14
CA LEU A 47 7.61 -7.05 10.24
C LEU A 47 6.62 -8.12 10.74
N LYS A 48 5.34 -7.73 10.81
CA LYS A 48 4.23 -8.61 11.16
C LYS A 48 3.07 -8.30 10.22
N LYS A 49 2.95 -9.05 9.13
CA LYS A 49 1.92 -8.82 8.09
C LYS A 49 1.94 -7.35 7.62
N ALA A 50 0.81 -6.64 7.73
CA ALA A 50 0.62 -5.23 7.35
C ALA A 50 1.13 -4.20 8.38
N THR A 51 1.84 -4.64 9.43
CA THR A 51 2.33 -3.79 10.52
C THR A 51 3.79 -4.13 10.90
N VAL A 52 4.36 -3.32 11.79
CA VAL A 52 5.66 -3.54 12.41
C VAL A 52 5.44 -3.63 13.91
N ASN A 53 5.92 -4.71 14.52
CA ASN A 53 6.04 -4.81 15.97
C ASN A 53 7.26 -4.00 16.41
N TRP A 54 7.06 -2.71 16.74
CA TRP A 54 8.13 -1.85 17.21
C TRP A 54 8.53 -2.15 18.65
N GLY A 55 9.84 -2.29 18.89
CA GLY A 55 10.45 -2.26 20.21
C GLY A 55 10.39 -0.88 20.86
N PRO A 56 10.97 -0.74 22.08
CA PRO A 56 11.00 0.52 22.80
C PRO A 56 11.87 1.56 22.08
N SER A 57 11.56 2.85 22.28
CA SER A 57 12.40 3.97 21.87
C SER A 57 13.56 4.15 22.84
N THR A 58 14.79 4.05 22.33
CA THR A 58 16.00 4.02 23.15
C THR A 58 16.97 5.11 22.69
N GLN A 59 17.33 6.03 23.59
CA GLN A 59 18.35 7.03 23.30
C GLN A 59 19.72 6.35 23.11
N TYR A 60 20.46 6.74 22.09
CA TYR A 60 21.77 6.16 21.79
C TYR A 60 22.91 7.16 21.65
N ASP A 61 22.62 8.41 21.26
CA ASP A 61 23.62 9.46 21.08
C ASP A 61 22.98 10.87 21.13
N ASN A 62 23.73 11.92 20.80
CA ASN A 62 23.24 13.26 20.59
C ASN A 62 23.78 13.87 19.28
N GLY A 63 22.90 14.46 18.49
CA GLY A 63 23.21 15.05 17.19
C GLY A 63 21.98 15.55 16.45
N THR A 64 22.08 15.61 15.14
CA THR A 64 21.01 16.00 14.20
C THR A 64 21.10 15.18 12.93
N THR A 65 20.00 15.11 12.17
CA THR A 65 19.90 14.40 10.88
C THR A 65 20.42 12.96 10.93
N PRO A 66 19.92 12.10 11.84
CA PRO A 66 20.35 10.71 11.88
C PRO A 66 19.85 9.94 10.65
N ARG A 67 20.66 9.01 10.15
CA ARG A 67 20.31 8.05 9.09
C ARG A 67 20.89 6.68 9.42
N CYS A 68 20.18 5.62 9.08
CA CYS A 68 20.62 4.26 9.36
C CYS A 68 20.52 3.34 8.15
N ALA A 69 21.35 2.30 8.15
CA ALA A 69 21.31 1.19 7.20
C ALA A 69 21.62 -0.12 7.94
N ILE A 70 21.00 -1.21 7.50
CA ILE A 70 21.19 -2.53 8.10
C ILE A 70 21.37 -3.59 7.02
N ASN A 71 22.09 -4.67 7.32
CA ASN A 71 22.24 -5.79 6.40
C ASN A 71 21.59 -7.08 6.91
N GLY A 72 21.60 -8.11 6.09
CA GLY A 72 21.04 -9.43 6.36
C GLY A 72 21.74 -10.22 7.46
N THR A 73 22.87 -9.72 7.98
CA THR A 73 23.61 -10.30 9.12
C THR A 73 23.43 -9.50 10.41
N ASN A 74 22.42 -8.61 10.45
CA ASN A 74 22.07 -7.76 11.58
C ASN A 74 23.18 -6.77 11.98
N VAL A 75 24.08 -6.42 11.07
CA VAL A 75 24.95 -5.25 11.24
C VAL A 75 24.14 -4.00 10.95
N ALA A 76 24.28 -3.00 11.82
CA ALA A 76 23.69 -1.68 11.67
C ALA A 76 24.80 -0.62 11.55
N VAL A 77 24.61 0.32 10.62
CA VAL A 77 25.42 1.53 10.51
C VAL A 77 24.48 2.72 10.66
N GLU A 78 24.86 3.67 11.52
CA GLU A 78 24.17 4.93 11.71
C GLU A 78 25.13 6.08 11.44
N VAL A 79 24.63 7.17 10.83
CA VAL A 79 25.37 8.41 10.61
C VAL A 79 24.54 9.61 11.04
N HIS A 80 25.17 10.60 11.67
CA HIS A 80 24.54 11.85 12.06
C HIS A 80 25.53 13.02 12.04
N LYS A 81 25.00 14.24 12.10
CA LYS A 81 25.79 15.45 12.32
C LYS A 81 25.76 15.81 13.80
N ASN A 82 26.86 16.35 14.35
CA ASN A 82 26.82 16.92 15.70
C ASN A 82 25.80 18.07 15.85
N GLN A 83 25.55 18.45 17.09
CA GLN A 83 24.42 19.30 17.50
C GLN A 83 24.46 20.69 16.83
N LEU A 84 25.59 21.39 16.96
CA LEU A 84 25.73 22.78 16.53
C LEU A 84 26.82 23.00 15.47
N GLY A 85 27.66 22.00 15.20
CA GLY A 85 28.73 22.07 14.22
C GLY A 85 28.36 21.45 12.88
N SER A 86 29.40 21.03 12.16
CA SER A 86 29.32 20.30 10.90
C SER A 86 30.14 19.03 10.91
N THR A 87 30.49 18.49 12.08
CA THR A 87 31.24 17.23 12.14
C THR A 87 30.25 16.08 11.96
N LEU A 88 30.55 15.19 11.03
CA LEU A 88 29.77 13.99 10.77
C LEU A 88 30.33 12.83 11.58
N TYR A 89 29.43 12.09 12.23
CA TYR A 89 29.72 10.94 13.08
C TYR A 89 29.06 9.70 12.52
N TYR A 90 29.68 8.55 12.75
CA TYR A 90 29.09 7.24 12.48
C TYR A 90 29.16 6.33 13.70
N ARG A 91 28.25 5.35 13.72
CA ARG A 91 28.26 4.21 14.65
C ARG A 91 28.06 2.91 13.90
N VAL A 92 28.72 1.85 14.36
CA VAL A 92 28.45 0.48 13.91
C VAL A 92 27.95 -0.31 15.10
N GLY A 93 26.87 -1.07 14.91
CA GLY A 93 26.30 -1.91 15.95
C GLY A 93 25.80 -3.25 15.41
N ARG A 94 25.39 -4.12 16.33
CA ARG A 94 24.71 -5.38 16.00
C ARG A 94 23.32 -5.42 16.60
N ILE A 95 22.34 -5.82 15.80
CA ILE A 95 20.95 -5.97 16.24
C ILE A 95 20.79 -7.32 16.94
N GLU A 96 20.37 -7.28 18.20
CA GLU A 96 20.15 -8.43 19.07
C GLU A 96 18.76 -8.30 19.71
N GLY A 97 17.80 -9.09 19.22
CA GLY A 97 16.40 -8.95 19.65
C GLY A 97 15.82 -7.60 19.25
N ASN A 98 15.39 -6.82 20.24
CA ASN A 98 14.83 -5.47 20.06
C ASN A 98 15.81 -4.34 20.42
N GLN A 99 17.11 -4.64 20.53
CA GLN A 99 18.15 -3.68 20.86
C GLN A 99 19.25 -3.68 19.80
N VAL A 100 20.01 -2.59 19.77
CA VAL A 100 21.27 -2.50 19.03
C VAL A 100 22.41 -2.34 20.01
N ASN A 101 23.36 -3.28 19.96
CA ASN A 101 24.62 -3.18 20.67
C ASN A 101 25.56 -2.25 19.88
N TRP A 102 25.47 -0.95 20.16
CA TRP A 102 26.23 0.09 19.46
C TRP A 102 27.70 0.14 19.90
N GLY A 103 28.59 0.25 18.93
CA GLY A 103 29.96 0.71 19.15
C GLY A 103 30.05 2.20 19.52
N GLY A 104 31.28 2.67 19.72
CA GLY A 104 31.55 4.08 19.97
C GLY A 104 31.17 4.97 18.79
N SER A 105 30.75 6.20 19.09
CA SER A 105 30.53 7.25 18.10
C SER A 105 31.86 7.83 17.63
N ARG A 106 32.06 7.92 16.31
CA ARG A 106 33.34 8.28 15.69
C ARG A 106 33.13 9.29 14.57
N ASP A 107 33.92 10.34 14.54
CA ASP A 107 33.92 11.29 13.44
C ASP A 107 34.58 10.70 12.18
N TYR A 108 34.17 11.16 11.00
CA TYR A 108 34.73 10.71 9.72
C TYR A 108 34.90 11.80 8.66
N ASP A 109 34.05 12.82 8.65
CA ASP A 109 34.17 13.97 7.74
C ASP A 109 33.48 15.22 8.32
N SER A 110 33.46 16.31 7.55
CA SER A 110 32.75 17.54 7.85
C SER A 110 31.73 17.87 6.76
N GLY A 111 30.45 17.99 7.14
CA GLY A 111 29.34 18.26 6.25
C GLY A 111 28.02 18.46 6.99
N ILE A 112 26.93 18.41 6.24
CA ILE A 112 25.55 18.44 6.72
C ILE A 112 24.69 17.44 5.94
N GLU A 113 23.55 17.04 6.50
CA GLU A 113 22.57 16.17 5.83
C GLU A 113 23.17 14.82 5.36
N PRO A 114 23.86 14.05 6.23
CA PRO A 114 24.43 12.77 5.84
C PRO A 114 23.34 11.71 5.59
N ALA A 115 23.63 10.73 4.76
CA ALA A 115 22.84 9.53 4.54
C ALA A 115 23.70 8.32 4.21
N VAL A 116 23.26 7.12 4.60
CA VAL A 116 24.06 5.90 4.53
C VAL A 116 23.27 4.73 3.97
N ALA A 117 23.93 3.89 3.17
CA ALA A 117 23.46 2.60 2.71
C ALA A 117 24.50 1.51 3.01
N LEU A 118 24.02 0.29 3.27
CA LEU A 118 24.84 -0.88 3.61
C LEU A 118 24.31 -2.10 2.86
N ASN A 119 25.19 -2.92 2.30
CA ASN A 119 24.82 -4.19 1.68
C ASN A 119 25.34 -5.42 2.46
N ASP A 120 24.94 -6.62 2.01
CA ASP A 120 25.33 -7.90 2.64
C ASP A 120 26.83 -8.23 2.50
N ASN A 121 27.55 -7.52 1.62
CA ASN A 121 29.00 -7.66 1.45
C ASN A 121 29.80 -6.72 2.39
N ASN A 122 29.11 -6.07 3.33
CA ASN A 122 29.64 -5.07 4.26
C ASN A 122 30.19 -3.81 3.58
N ILE A 123 29.77 -3.53 2.34
CA ILE A 123 30.09 -2.26 1.67
C ILE A 123 29.14 -1.19 2.21
N VAL A 124 29.71 -0.06 2.60
CA VAL A 124 28.98 1.13 3.06
C VAL A 124 29.14 2.22 2.01
N VAL A 125 28.04 2.87 1.64
CA VAL A 125 28.07 4.12 0.87
C VAL A 125 27.45 5.20 1.73
N GLU A 126 28.17 6.30 1.90
CA GLU A 126 27.69 7.49 2.59
C GLU A 126 27.65 8.66 1.60
N VAL A 127 26.65 9.52 1.71
CA VAL A 127 26.55 10.78 0.98
C VAL A 127 26.21 11.92 1.94
N HIS A 128 26.75 13.11 1.69
CA HIS A 128 26.43 14.30 2.47
C HIS A 128 26.57 15.58 1.64
N LYS A 129 26.04 16.69 2.15
CA LYS A 129 26.23 18.03 1.61
C LYS A 129 27.37 18.74 2.33
N THR A 130 28.13 19.56 1.62
CA THR A 130 29.13 20.45 2.25
C THR A 130 28.51 21.35 3.33
N GLN A 131 29.28 21.60 4.38
CA GLN A 131 29.01 22.59 5.41
C GLN A 131 29.13 24.04 4.93
N SER A 132 29.76 24.28 3.78
CA SER A 132 29.98 25.64 3.25
C SER A 132 28.66 26.27 2.82
N SER A 133 28.29 27.40 3.44
CA SER A 133 27.10 28.16 3.03
C SER A 133 27.23 28.82 1.64
N LEU A 134 28.42 28.82 1.06
CA LEU A 134 28.73 29.36 -0.27
C LEU A 134 28.70 28.29 -1.37
N SER A 135 28.43 27.04 -1.02
CA SER A 135 28.45 25.91 -1.94
C SER A 135 27.29 24.96 -1.67
N ASN A 136 26.88 24.24 -2.71
CA ASN A 136 25.87 23.19 -2.59
C ASN A 136 26.44 21.83 -2.98
N LYS A 137 27.77 21.68 -2.99
CA LYS A 137 28.43 20.43 -3.38
C LYS A 137 28.00 19.26 -2.51
N LEU A 138 27.77 18.13 -3.16
CA LEU A 138 27.46 16.85 -2.56
C LEU A 138 28.68 15.94 -2.67
N TYR A 139 28.94 15.19 -1.60
CA TYR A 139 30.10 14.32 -1.46
C TYR A 139 29.65 12.90 -1.14
N TYR A 140 30.46 11.92 -1.51
CA TYR A 140 30.27 10.54 -1.09
C TYR A 140 31.54 9.91 -0.54
N HIS A 141 31.34 8.90 0.30
CA HIS A 141 32.35 7.92 0.67
C HIS A 141 31.90 6.52 0.30
N VAL A 142 32.86 5.68 -0.08
CA VAL A 142 32.70 4.22 -0.06
C VAL A 142 33.61 3.66 1.01
N GLY A 143 33.06 2.84 1.91
CA GLY A 143 33.80 2.19 2.98
C GLY A 143 33.42 0.73 3.16
N ARG A 144 34.05 0.07 4.11
CA ARG A 144 33.72 -1.32 4.49
C ARG A 144 33.57 -1.48 5.99
N VAL A 145 32.50 -2.14 6.44
CA VAL A 145 32.37 -2.48 7.86
C VAL A 145 33.44 -3.50 8.25
N ASN A 146 34.19 -3.18 9.31
CA ASN A 146 35.23 -4.01 9.90
C ASN A 146 35.09 -4.01 11.44
N GLY A 147 34.49 -5.07 11.97
CA GLY A 147 34.12 -5.15 13.38
C GLY A 147 33.09 -4.08 13.75
N ASN A 148 33.47 -3.18 14.68
CA ASN A 148 32.65 -2.05 15.11
C ASN A 148 33.09 -0.72 14.47
N ASN A 149 33.79 -0.78 13.34
CA ASN A 149 34.29 0.38 12.59
C ASN A 149 33.87 0.32 11.12
N VAL A 150 33.98 1.44 10.43
CA VAL A 150 33.96 1.50 8.97
C VAL A 150 35.34 1.94 8.52
N ASP A 151 35.97 1.15 7.66
CA ASP A 151 37.21 1.52 6.98
C ASP A 151 36.82 2.40 5.78
N TRP A 152 36.78 3.72 5.99
CA TRP A 152 36.35 4.69 5.00
C TRP A 152 37.40 4.93 3.91
N GLY A 153 36.95 4.97 2.66
CA GLY A 153 37.70 5.54 1.54
C GLY A 153 37.67 7.08 1.53
N PRO A 154 38.34 7.71 0.55
CA PRO A 154 38.35 9.17 0.40
C PRO A 154 36.94 9.76 0.20
N SER A 155 36.83 11.07 0.45
CA SER A 155 35.63 11.89 0.17
C SER A 155 35.69 12.40 -1.28
N TYR A 156 34.63 12.19 -2.05
CA TYR A 156 34.56 12.59 -3.46
C TYR A 156 33.35 13.48 -3.74
N ASP A 157 33.59 14.65 -4.33
CA ASP A 157 32.56 15.53 -4.90
C ASP A 157 31.92 14.87 -6.14
N TYR A 158 30.59 14.89 -6.27
CA TYR A 158 29.88 14.28 -7.40
C TYR A 158 28.77 15.14 -8.04
N ASP A 159 28.09 16.01 -7.30
CA ASP A 159 27.03 16.89 -7.82
C ASP A 159 26.81 18.10 -6.89
N SER A 160 25.77 18.91 -7.12
CA SER A 160 25.36 20.02 -6.28
C SER A 160 23.86 20.04 -6.01
N GLY A 161 23.47 20.03 -4.74
CA GLY A 161 22.08 19.98 -4.31
C GLY A 161 21.90 20.14 -2.80
N SER A 162 20.84 19.53 -2.28
CA SER A 162 20.57 19.38 -0.85
C SER A 162 19.81 18.09 -0.57
N THR A 163 19.80 17.69 0.70
CA THR A 163 19.12 16.49 1.20
C THR A 163 19.44 15.23 0.38
N PRO A 164 20.72 14.89 0.17
CA PRO A 164 21.08 13.67 -0.55
C PRO A 164 20.66 12.44 0.26
N GLN A 165 20.19 11.40 -0.41
CA GLN A 165 19.90 10.07 0.15
C GLN A 165 20.44 9.00 -0.79
N VAL A 166 20.80 7.84 -0.26
CA VAL A 166 21.45 6.79 -1.04
C VAL A 166 20.91 5.40 -0.70
N ALA A 167 20.81 4.54 -1.71
CA ALA A 167 20.51 3.13 -1.59
C ALA A 167 21.54 2.30 -2.35
N LEU A 168 21.84 1.11 -1.82
CA LEU A 168 22.85 0.20 -2.34
C LEU A 168 22.29 -1.23 -2.37
N ASN A 169 22.47 -1.95 -3.47
CA ASN A 169 22.14 -3.38 -3.52
C ASN A 169 23.38 -4.29 -3.42
N ASN A 170 23.15 -5.60 -3.33
CA ASN A 170 24.21 -6.59 -3.17
C ASN A 170 25.09 -6.77 -4.42
N SER A 171 24.63 -6.31 -5.59
CA SER A 171 25.41 -6.26 -6.83
C SER A 171 26.30 -5.01 -6.93
N GLY A 172 26.24 -4.12 -5.94
CA GLY A 172 27.02 -2.87 -5.92
C GLY A 172 26.41 -1.73 -6.74
N VAL A 173 25.15 -1.85 -7.18
CA VAL A 173 24.43 -0.75 -7.82
C VAL A 173 24.03 0.25 -6.73
N VAL A 174 24.30 1.52 -7.01
CA VAL A 174 23.97 2.67 -6.16
C VAL A 174 22.88 3.48 -6.84
N VAL A 175 21.85 3.85 -6.09
CA VAL A 175 20.93 4.91 -6.48
C VAL A 175 21.05 6.03 -5.45
N GLU A 176 21.42 7.22 -5.90
CA GLU A 176 21.43 8.44 -5.11
C GLU A 176 20.27 9.33 -5.54
N VAL A 177 19.64 10.02 -4.60
CA VAL A 177 18.62 11.04 -4.88
C VAL A 177 18.88 12.30 -4.07
N HIS A 178 18.61 13.47 -4.64
CA HIS A 178 18.76 14.77 -3.95
C HIS A 178 17.76 15.81 -4.46
N LYS A 179 17.64 16.91 -3.73
CA LYS A 179 16.91 18.11 -4.16
C LYS A 179 17.87 19.05 -4.90
N SER A 180 17.41 19.69 -5.97
CA SER A 180 18.15 20.74 -6.66
C SER A 180 18.56 21.88 -5.72
N GLN A 181 19.76 22.39 -5.94
CA GLN A 181 20.37 23.55 -5.28
C GLN A 181 19.61 24.86 -5.49
N SER A 182 18.81 24.97 -6.56
CA SER A 182 18.15 26.23 -6.96
C SER A 182 16.66 26.08 -7.29
N GLN A 183 16.19 24.87 -7.57
CA GLN A 183 14.80 24.60 -7.95
C GLN A 183 14.08 23.72 -6.93
N SER A 184 12.76 23.73 -6.96
CA SER A 184 11.92 22.77 -6.21
C SER A 184 11.75 21.50 -7.04
N THR A 185 12.86 20.85 -7.36
CA THR A 185 12.92 19.62 -8.16
C THR A 185 13.82 18.59 -7.50
N VAL A 186 13.48 17.31 -7.70
CA VAL A 186 14.23 16.17 -7.17
C VAL A 186 14.88 15.38 -8.29
N TRP A 187 16.11 14.95 -8.04
CA TRP A 187 17.07 14.41 -8.99
C TRP A 187 17.65 13.10 -8.48
N TYR A 188 18.17 12.28 -9.40
CA TYR A 188 18.81 11.02 -9.07
C TYR A 188 20.05 10.75 -9.90
N HIS A 189 20.97 9.97 -9.33
CA HIS A 189 22.02 9.26 -10.04
C HIS A 189 21.86 7.75 -9.89
N VAL A 190 22.27 7.02 -10.92
CA VAL A 190 22.54 5.58 -10.81
C VAL A 190 24.02 5.35 -11.08
N GLY A 191 24.67 4.56 -10.24
CA GLY A 191 26.09 4.24 -10.37
C GLY A 191 26.41 2.81 -9.95
N GLN A 192 27.68 2.45 -10.09
CA GLN A 192 28.22 1.15 -9.69
C GLN A 192 29.44 1.35 -8.79
N VAL A 193 29.46 0.69 -7.64
CA VAL A 193 30.65 0.65 -6.77
C VAL A 193 31.80 -0.02 -7.50
N ASN A 194 32.96 0.64 -7.51
CA ASN A 194 34.22 0.17 -8.06
C ASN A 194 35.38 0.50 -7.11
N GLY A 195 35.73 -0.45 -6.24
CA GLY A 195 36.67 -0.22 -5.14
C GLY A 195 36.11 0.82 -4.16
N ASN A 196 36.86 1.90 -3.94
CA ASN A 196 36.43 3.02 -3.09
C ASN A 196 35.75 4.16 -3.86
N ASN A 197 35.44 3.95 -5.15
CA ASN A 197 34.78 4.94 -6.01
C ASN A 197 33.39 4.45 -6.42
N ILE A 198 32.55 5.37 -6.91
CA ILE A 198 31.29 5.06 -7.58
C ILE A 198 31.35 5.60 -9.00
N ASP A 199 31.10 4.74 -10.00
CA ASP A 199 30.97 5.15 -11.40
C ASP A 199 29.52 5.62 -11.67
N PHE A 200 29.21 6.87 -11.31
CA PHE A 200 27.90 7.46 -11.52
C PHE A 200 27.58 7.74 -13.01
N GLY A 201 26.29 7.71 -13.34
CA GLY A 201 25.74 8.30 -14.54
C GLY A 201 25.43 9.78 -14.39
N SER A 202 24.85 10.38 -15.44
CA SER A 202 24.35 11.74 -15.39
C SER A 202 23.20 11.89 -14.39
N SER A 203 23.17 13.02 -13.69
CA SER A 203 22.06 13.45 -12.85
C SER A 203 20.79 13.61 -13.70
N GLN A 204 19.67 13.08 -13.22
CA GLN A 204 18.38 13.11 -13.93
C GLN A 204 17.26 13.53 -13.01
N GLN A 205 16.40 14.46 -13.45
CA GLN A 205 15.21 14.86 -12.71
C GLN A 205 14.17 13.74 -12.74
N PHE A 206 13.51 13.48 -11.61
CA PHE A 206 12.38 12.53 -11.54
C PHE A 206 11.11 13.13 -10.94
N GLY A 207 11.13 14.39 -10.47
CA GLY A 207 9.92 15.02 -9.94
C GLY A 207 10.12 16.47 -9.54
N SER A 208 9.03 17.07 -9.08
CA SER A 208 9.00 18.40 -8.44
C SER A 208 8.81 18.21 -6.94
N GLY A 209 9.58 18.94 -6.12
CA GLY A 209 9.49 18.86 -4.67
C GLY A 209 10.83 18.90 -3.94
N ALA A 210 10.84 18.32 -2.74
CA ALA A 210 11.96 18.31 -1.80
C ALA A 210 11.98 17.03 -0.95
N SER A 211 13.03 16.89 -0.14
CA SER A 211 13.22 15.80 0.83
C SER A 211 13.01 14.40 0.25
N PRO A 212 13.72 14.03 -0.84
CA PRO A 212 13.60 12.69 -1.40
C PRO A 212 14.24 11.65 -0.46
N SER A 213 13.80 10.40 -0.58
CA SER A 213 14.40 9.20 -0.02
C SER A 213 14.29 8.08 -1.03
N VAL A 214 15.23 7.14 -0.99
CA VAL A 214 15.32 6.03 -1.93
C VAL A 214 15.63 4.71 -1.23
N ALA A 215 15.02 3.64 -1.71
CA ALA A 215 15.35 2.26 -1.36
C ALA A 215 15.54 1.45 -2.65
N LEU A 216 16.41 0.43 -2.61
CA LEU A 216 16.77 -0.36 -3.79
C LEU A 216 16.73 -1.85 -3.46
N THR A 217 15.99 -2.62 -4.24
CA THR A 217 15.99 -4.08 -4.14
C THR A 217 17.22 -4.69 -4.84
N ASN A 218 17.58 -5.92 -4.47
CA ASN A 218 18.55 -6.71 -5.23
C ASN A 218 18.09 -7.01 -6.66
N GLY A 219 16.78 -7.01 -6.89
CA GLY A 219 16.20 -7.11 -8.23
C GLY A 219 16.44 -5.87 -9.08
N GLY A 220 16.79 -4.72 -8.49
CA GLY A 220 16.98 -3.45 -9.21
C GLY A 220 15.70 -2.60 -9.32
N ASP A 221 14.65 -2.93 -8.57
CA ASP A 221 13.50 -2.05 -8.38
C ASP A 221 13.88 -0.95 -7.36
N ALA A 222 13.78 0.31 -7.78
CA ALA A 222 14.02 1.49 -6.96
C ALA A 222 12.68 2.09 -6.50
N ILE A 223 12.53 2.28 -5.19
CA ILE A 223 11.36 2.92 -4.57
C ILE A 223 11.82 4.29 -4.08
N VAL A 224 11.16 5.35 -4.54
CA VAL A 224 11.44 6.72 -4.09
C VAL A 224 10.22 7.35 -3.44
N THR A 225 10.46 8.10 -2.37
CA THR A 225 9.45 8.93 -1.71
C THR A 225 9.95 10.35 -1.56
N TRP A 226 9.10 11.37 -1.72
CA TRP A 226 9.49 12.77 -1.57
C TRP A 226 8.29 13.63 -1.18
N VAL A 227 8.51 14.92 -0.89
CA VAL A 227 7.44 15.89 -0.60
C VAL A 227 7.20 16.76 -1.83
N SER A 228 5.95 16.87 -2.27
CA SER A 228 5.52 17.81 -3.32
C SER A 228 4.22 18.48 -2.91
N ASP A 229 4.15 19.81 -2.94
CA ASP A 229 2.95 20.57 -2.52
C ASP A 229 2.35 20.13 -1.17
N ASN A 230 3.21 19.91 -0.16
CA ASN A 230 2.87 19.39 1.17
C ASN A 230 2.26 17.99 1.21
N LYS A 231 2.41 17.22 0.13
CA LYS A 231 1.96 15.84 0.00
C LYS A 231 3.15 14.92 -0.07
N LEU A 232 3.03 13.76 0.56
CA LEU A 232 3.99 12.69 0.40
C LEU A 232 3.69 11.94 -0.89
N MET A 233 4.70 11.89 -1.74
CA MET A 233 4.68 11.27 -3.05
C MET A 233 5.50 9.99 -3.03
N GLN A 234 5.04 8.97 -3.74
CA GLN A 234 5.73 7.70 -3.96
C GLN A 234 5.85 7.41 -5.45
N ARG A 235 6.92 6.72 -5.84
CA ARG A 235 7.14 6.25 -7.21
C ARG A 235 8.05 5.02 -7.19
N VAL A 236 7.82 4.10 -8.13
CA VAL A 236 8.68 2.94 -8.36
C VAL A 236 9.17 2.94 -9.80
N GLY A 237 10.40 2.48 -9.99
CA GLY A 237 10.98 2.27 -11.31
C GLY A 237 12.03 1.16 -11.28
N ARG A 238 12.42 0.70 -12.47
CA ARG A 238 13.44 -0.34 -12.63
C ARG A 238 14.75 0.27 -13.10
N VAL A 239 15.84 0.00 -12.38
CA VAL A 239 17.19 0.37 -12.82
C VAL A 239 17.49 -0.33 -14.15
N ASN A 240 17.93 0.45 -15.14
CA ASN A 240 18.33 0.01 -16.47
C ASN A 240 19.64 0.72 -16.85
N GLY A 241 20.77 0.04 -16.61
CA GLY A 241 22.10 0.66 -16.76
C GLY A 241 22.28 1.81 -15.76
N LYS A 242 22.52 3.02 -16.27
CA LYS A 242 22.73 4.24 -15.48
C LYS A 242 21.48 5.14 -15.39
N SER A 243 20.29 4.60 -15.66
CA SER A 243 19.01 5.31 -15.53
C SER A 243 17.94 4.43 -14.86
N ILE A 244 16.80 5.04 -14.54
CA ILE A 244 15.63 4.33 -13.99
C ILE A 244 14.47 4.45 -14.99
N SER A 245 13.89 3.32 -15.37
CA SER A 245 12.64 3.24 -16.11
C SER A 245 11.47 3.31 -15.13
N TRP A 246 10.88 4.49 -15.00
CA TRP A 246 9.80 4.77 -14.05
C TRP A 246 8.43 4.28 -14.52
N ASN A 247 7.59 3.84 -13.57
CA ASN A 247 6.26 3.26 -13.87
C ASN A 247 5.15 4.30 -14.09
N ASN A 248 5.23 5.44 -13.42
CA ASN A 248 4.25 6.55 -13.41
C ASN A 248 5.00 7.84 -13.03
N ASP A 249 4.36 9.01 -12.96
CA ASP A 249 5.01 10.29 -12.61
C ASP A 249 5.07 10.62 -11.11
N GLY A 250 4.62 9.69 -10.26
CA GLY A 250 4.45 9.91 -8.83
C GLY A 250 2.98 9.86 -8.42
N VAL A 251 2.72 9.24 -7.27
CA VAL A 251 1.38 9.11 -6.69
C VAL A 251 1.42 9.63 -5.25
N GLU A 252 0.44 10.45 -4.90
CA GLU A 252 0.22 10.90 -3.51
C GLU A 252 -0.26 9.73 -2.66
N TYR A 253 0.24 9.62 -1.42
CA TYR A 253 -0.19 8.57 -0.50
C TYR A 253 -0.56 9.06 0.91
N ASP A 254 0.03 10.16 1.40
CA ASP A 254 -0.26 10.71 2.72
C ASP A 254 0.17 12.20 2.81
N ASP A 255 -0.13 12.84 3.94
CA ASP A 255 0.44 14.13 4.35
C ASP A 255 1.69 13.93 5.25
N GLY A 256 2.57 14.92 5.33
CA GLY A 256 3.76 14.87 6.19
C GLY A 256 5.02 15.49 5.59
N LEU A 257 6.14 15.32 6.28
CA LEU A 257 7.44 15.89 5.90
C LEU A 257 8.53 14.81 5.88
N ASN A 258 9.68 15.09 5.26
CA ASN A 258 10.92 14.28 5.37
C ASN A 258 10.74 12.75 5.40
N PRO A 259 10.10 12.15 4.37
CA PRO A 259 9.87 10.72 4.34
C PRO A 259 11.20 9.96 4.22
N SER A 260 11.28 8.79 4.84
CA SER A 260 12.34 7.80 4.66
C SER A 260 11.73 6.47 4.28
N VAL A 261 12.33 5.77 3.32
CA VAL A 261 11.85 4.48 2.81
C VAL A 261 12.95 3.43 2.85
N ALA A 262 12.58 2.21 3.22
CA ALA A 262 13.42 1.03 3.17
C ALA A 262 12.71 -0.11 2.45
N VAL A 263 13.49 -1.03 1.86
CA VAL A 263 12.98 -2.23 1.21
C VAL A 263 13.91 -3.40 1.47
N ALA A 264 13.34 -4.58 1.70
CA ALA A 264 14.07 -5.83 1.67
C ALA A 264 13.14 -6.94 1.17
N ASN A 265 13.68 -7.79 0.30
CA ASN A 265 12.89 -8.71 -0.51
C ASN A 265 11.77 -7.91 -1.22
N ASP A 266 10.52 -8.34 -1.09
CA ASP A 266 9.37 -7.63 -1.66
C ASP A 266 8.57 -6.77 -0.65
N MET A 267 9.15 -6.47 0.51
CA MET A 267 8.53 -5.65 1.56
C MET A 267 9.19 -4.30 1.68
N SER A 268 8.38 -3.25 1.78
CA SER A 268 8.82 -1.89 2.05
C SER A 268 8.22 -1.33 3.33
N ILE A 269 8.98 -0.45 3.97
CA ILE A 269 8.54 0.37 5.10
C ILE A 269 8.85 1.82 4.75
N GLN A 270 7.90 2.71 5.04
CA GLN A 270 8.09 4.14 4.98
C GLN A 270 7.83 4.74 6.36
N VAL A 271 8.61 5.76 6.73
CA VAL A 271 8.40 6.57 7.94
C VAL A 271 8.43 8.05 7.60
N HIS A 272 7.66 8.86 8.32
CA HIS A 272 7.67 10.31 8.20
C HIS A 272 7.20 11.00 9.50
N PRO A 273 7.66 12.22 9.80
CA PRO A 273 7.04 13.09 10.79
C PRO A 273 5.80 13.78 10.22
N THR A 274 4.87 14.12 11.12
CA THR A 274 3.79 15.06 10.84
C THR A 274 4.34 16.44 10.44
N GLU A 275 3.56 17.14 9.64
CA GLU A 275 3.63 18.55 9.32
C GLU A 275 3.17 19.48 10.45
N THR A 276 2.57 18.93 11.51
CA THR A 276 2.04 19.70 12.65
C THR A 276 3.05 19.87 13.79
N ALA A 277 2.79 20.81 14.70
CA ALA A 277 3.62 21.05 15.89
C ALA A 277 3.52 19.94 16.96
N LEU A 278 2.84 18.83 16.67
CA LEU A 278 2.64 17.70 17.60
C LEU A 278 3.74 16.63 17.50
N PHE A 279 4.68 16.77 16.56
CA PHE A 279 5.86 15.91 16.41
C PHE A 279 5.57 14.41 16.29
N GLY A 280 4.38 13.99 15.87
CA GLY A 280 4.07 12.57 15.66
C GLY A 280 4.93 11.96 14.55
N LEU A 281 5.51 10.79 14.82
CA LEU A 281 6.20 9.96 13.84
C LEU A 281 5.27 8.84 13.36
N TRP A 282 5.15 8.70 12.05
CA TRP A 282 4.21 7.83 11.38
C TRP A 282 4.94 6.81 10.51
N TYR A 283 4.41 5.60 10.40
CA TYR A 283 4.95 4.56 9.54
C TYR A 283 3.86 3.87 8.72
N SER A 284 4.23 3.39 7.55
CA SER A 284 3.41 2.49 6.76
C SER A 284 4.26 1.38 6.15
N THR A 285 3.63 0.26 5.82
CA THR A 285 4.27 -0.86 5.12
C THR A 285 3.54 -1.14 3.82
N SER A 286 4.28 -1.63 2.83
CA SER A 286 3.69 -2.07 1.57
C SER A 286 4.43 -3.26 0.96
N ILE A 287 3.71 -4.05 0.18
CA ILE A 287 4.28 -5.08 -0.67
C ILE A 287 4.65 -4.45 -2.02
N LEU A 288 5.88 -4.67 -2.48
CA LEU A 288 6.31 -4.37 -3.84
C LEU A 288 5.73 -5.43 -4.78
N THR A 289 4.61 -5.14 -5.45
CA THR A 289 3.92 -6.13 -6.29
C THR A 289 3.18 -5.48 -7.44
N ASN A 290 2.91 -6.24 -8.50
CA ASN A 290 1.97 -5.80 -9.52
C ASN A 290 0.54 -6.02 -9.03
N ARG A 291 -0.14 -4.95 -8.61
CA ARG A 291 -1.51 -5.04 -8.10
C ARG A 291 -2.55 -5.28 -9.19
N ALA A 292 -2.23 -5.04 -10.46
CA ALA A 292 -3.12 -5.36 -11.57
C ALA A 292 -3.22 -6.88 -11.84
N SER A 293 -2.21 -7.66 -11.47
CA SER A 293 -2.11 -9.11 -11.75
C SER A 293 -1.85 -9.95 -10.50
N TRP A 294 -2.24 -9.47 -9.32
CA TRP A 294 -1.79 -10.08 -8.06
C TRP A 294 -2.30 -11.51 -7.87
N MET A 295 -3.49 -11.84 -8.40
CA MET A 295 -4.03 -13.21 -8.36
C MET A 295 -3.27 -14.11 -9.31
N GLN A 296 -3.09 -13.68 -10.57
CA GLN A 296 -2.33 -14.39 -11.60
C GLN A 296 -0.92 -14.74 -11.12
N ASP A 297 -0.22 -13.75 -10.56
CA ASP A 297 1.17 -13.87 -10.13
C ASP A 297 1.33 -14.84 -8.94
N ARG A 298 0.22 -15.26 -8.32
CA ARG A 298 0.16 -16.10 -7.11
C ARG A 298 -0.72 -17.33 -7.27
N LEU A 299 -1.04 -17.74 -8.50
CA LEU A 299 -1.88 -18.91 -8.75
C LEU A 299 -1.30 -20.22 -8.20
N GLU A 300 0.03 -20.30 -8.02
CA GLU A 300 0.65 -21.46 -7.36
C GLU A 300 0.15 -21.64 -5.93
N THR A 301 -0.01 -20.55 -5.18
CA THR A 301 -0.46 -20.59 -3.78
C THR A 301 -1.95 -20.34 -3.61
N LEU A 302 -2.57 -19.53 -4.48
CA LEU A 302 -3.97 -19.12 -4.38
C LEU A 302 -4.90 -19.90 -5.30
N GLY A 303 -4.37 -20.51 -6.36
CA GLY A 303 -5.18 -21.06 -7.44
C GLY A 303 -6.15 -22.14 -7.00
N ASN A 304 -5.79 -22.97 -6.03
CA ASN A 304 -6.65 -24.05 -5.52
C ASN A 304 -7.55 -23.63 -4.36
N ILE A 305 -7.49 -22.36 -3.93
CA ILE A 305 -8.33 -21.84 -2.86
C ILE A 305 -9.73 -21.51 -3.46
N PRO A 306 -10.83 -21.99 -2.86
CA PRO A 306 -12.19 -21.62 -3.24
C PRO A 306 -12.46 -20.13 -2.95
N LEU A 307 -13.44 -19.52 -3.62
CA LEU A 307 -13.82 -18.13 -3.36
C LEU A 307 -14.14 -17.87 -1.87
N SER A 308 -14.79 -18.82 -1.18
CA SER A 308 -15.04 -18.77 0.26
C SER A 308 -13.79 -18.82 1.15
N GLY A 309 -12.65 -19.22 0.59
CA GLY A 309 -11.34 -19.22 1.25
C GLY A 309 -10.45 -18.04 0.91
N LEU A 310 -10.90 -17.11 0.05
CA LEU A 310 -10.14 -15.93 -0.36
C LEU A 310 -10.58 -14.67 0.39
N VAL A 311 -9.60 -13.81 0.66
CA VAL A 311 -9.79 -12.43 1.11
C VAL A 311 -9.60 -11.50 -0.10
N LEU A 312 -10.61 -10.71 -0.41
CA LEU A 312 -10.65 -9.80 -1.55
C LEU A 312 -10.64 -8.33 -1.09
N PRO A 313 -9.85 -7.46 -1.74
CA PRO A 313 -9.98 -6.03 -1.55
C PRO A 313 -11.27 -5.54 -2.21
N ALA A 314 -12.08 -4.77 -1.48
CA ALA A 314 -13.42 -4.39 -1.88
C ALA A 314 -13.66 -2.89 -1.71
N SER A 315 -14.30 -2.24 -2.67
CA SER A 315 -14.61 -0.80 -2.60
C SER A 315 -16.09 -0.56 -2.34
N HIS A 316 -16.37 0.28 -1.34
CA HIS A 316 -17.71 0.76 -1.03
C HIS A 316 -18.15 1.84 -2.02
N ASP A 317 -19.40 1.73 -2.52
CA ASP A 317 -19.97 2.68 -3.47
C ASP A 317 -19.00 2.97 -4.63
N SER A 318 -18.50 1.90 -5.27
CA SER A 318 -17.30 1.93 -6.11
C SER A 318 -17.35 2.98 -7.23
N GLY A 319 -18.53 3.30 -7.73
CA GLY A 319 -18.71 4.31 -8.79
C GLY A 319 -18.71 5.76 -8.31
N MET A 320 -18.66 6.04 -7.01
CA MET A 320 -18.76 7.40 -6.48
C MET A 320 -17.41 8.09 -6.38
N TYR A 321 -16.82 8.41 -7.54
CA TYR A 321 -15.50 9.05 -7.65
C TYR A 321 -15.47 10.42 -8.34
N LEU A 322 -16.63 10.94 -8.79
CA LEU A 322 -16.71 12.25 -9.43
C LEU A 322 -16.52 13.42 -8.45
N TYR A 323 -16.08 14.56 -8.98
CA TYR A 323 -15.95 15.83 -8.27
C TYR A 323 -17.20 16.72 -8.45
N GLY A 324 -17.19 17.94 -7.91
CA GLY A 324 -18.32 18.87 -7.96
C GLY A 324 -19.36 18.57 -6.87
N ILE A 325 -20.65 18.70 -7.18
CA ILE A 325 -21.74 18.40 -6.21
C ILE A 325 -21.68 16.93 -5.74
N ALA A 326 -21.13 16.03 -6.56
CA ALA A 326 -20.94 14.62 -6.23
C ALA A 326 -20.00 14.38 -5.04
N ILE A 327 -19.20 15.37 -4.64
CA ILE A 327 -18.28 15.26 -3.49
C ILE A 327 -18.99 14.91 -2.18
N LEU A 328 -20.28 15.25 -2.05
CA LEU A 328 -21.10 14.95 -0.88
C LEU A 328 -21.30 13.45 -0.65
N GLY A 329 -21.29 12.65 -1.71
CA GLY A 329 -21.41 11.19 -1.68
C GLY A 329 -20.17 10.48 -2.22
N LYS A 330 -19.05 11.19 -2.35
CA LYS A 330 -17.81 10.61 -2.88
C LYS A 330 -17.22 9.63 -1.87
N THR A 331 -16.90 8.43 -2.34
CA THR A 331 -16.32 7.36 -1.53
C THR A 331 -15.00 6.87 -2.08
N GLN A 332 -14.63 7.20 -3.32
CA GLN A 332 -13.36 6.78 -3.94
C GLN A 332 -12.75 7.96 -4.71
N ASN A 333 -11.43 8.12 -4.84
CA ASN A 333 -10.86 9.04 -5.84
C ASN A 333 -10.52 8.36 -7.15
N LEU A 334 -10.27 7.05 -7.13
CA LEU A 334 -9.93 6.28 -8.31
C LEU A 334 -11.19 5.93 -9.12
N SER A 335 -11.09 6.00 -10.45
CA SER A 335 -12.07 5.40 -11.35
C SER A 335 -12.09 3.87 -11.20
N ILE A 336 -13.05 3.18 -11.81
CA ILE A 336 -13.12 1.71 -11.74
C ILE A 336 -11.86 1.06 -12.32
N TYR A 337 -11.31 1.59 -13.41
CA TYR A 337 -10.04 1.13 -13.95
C TYR A 337 -8.88 1.33 -12.96
N GLY A 338 -8.84 2.48 -12.27
CA GLY A 338 -7.85 2.75 -11.23
C GLY A 338 -7.96 1.77 -10.06
N GLN A 339 -9.18 1.53 -9.56
CA GLN A 339 -9.43 0.57 -8.49
C GLN A 339 -9.02 -0.86 -8.88
N LEU A 340 -9.34 -1.31 -10.10
CA LEU A 340 -8.90 -2.60 -10.65
C LEU A 340 -7.36 -2.68 -10.74
N SER A 341 -6.72 -1.63 -11.25
CA SER A 341 -5.27 -1.53 -11.36
C SER A 341 -4.57 -1.56 -10.00
N TYR A 342 -5.25 -1.09 -8.95
CA TYR A 342 -4.78 -1.08 -7.56
C TYR A 342 -5.15 -2.36 -6.80
N GLY A 343 -5.79 -3.32 -7.46
CA GLY A 343 -6.00 -4.67 -6.94
C GLY A 343 -7.39 -4.94 -6.35
N VAL A 344 -8.32 -3.99 -6.40
CA VAL A 344 -9.72 -4.20 -5.99
C VAL A 344 -10.37 -5.27 -6.86
N ARG A 345 -11.09 -6.22 -6.24
CA ARG A 345 -11.74 -7.35 -6.92
C ARG A 345 -13.21 -7.54 -6.51
N TRP A 346 -13.75 -6.70 -5.64
CA TRP A 346 -15.18 -6.64 -5.34
C TRP A 346 -15.67 -5.19 -5.42
N PHE A 347 -16.70 -4.97 -6.24
CA PHE A 347 -17.23 -3.64 -6.54
C PHE A 347 -18.72 -3.57 -6.21
N ASP A 348 -19.11 -2.60 -5.40
CA ASP A 348 -20.51 -2.24 -5.16
C ASP A 348 -20.95 -1.16 -6.15
N LEU A 349 -21.74 -1.57 -7.14
CA LEU A 349 -22.28 -0.73 -8.18
C LEU A 349 -23.78 -0.57 -7.95
N ARG A 350 -24.25 0.69 -7.93
CA ARG A 350 -25.65 1.03 -7.65
C ARG A 350 -26.26 1.74 -8.87
N PRO A 351 -26.88 1.01 -9.81
CA PRO A 351 -27.43 1.60 -11.03
C PRO A 351 -28.71 2.39 -10.78
N LYS A 352 -28.85 3.48 -11.53
CA LYS A 352 -30.07 4.28 -11.63
C LYS A 352 -30.44 4.48 -13.08
N TRP A 353 -31.72 4.32 -13.40
CA TRP A 353 -32.27 4.72 -14.68
C TRP A 353 -32.73 6.17 -14.66
N THR A 354 -32.27 6.99 -15.62
CA THR A 354 -32.61 8.42 -15.70
C THR A 354 -33.83 8.71 -16.58
N GLY A 355 -34.45 7.69 -17.16
CA GLY A 355 -35.43 7.83 -18.25
C GLY A 355 -34.80 7.71 -19.65
N SER A 356 -33.47 7.83 -19.77
CA SER A 356 -32.75 7.77 -21.05
C SER A 356 -31.46 6.96 -21.01
N LYS A 357 -30.78 6.88 -19.87
CA LYS A 357 -29.53 6.14 -19.71
C LYS A 357 -29.38 5.58 -18.29
N PHE A 358 -28.43 4.67 -18.13
CA PHE A 358 -28.00 4.19 -16.82
C PHE A 358 -26.81 4.98 -16.30
N VAL A 359 -26.87 5.35 -15.03
CA VAL A 359 -25.80 6.00 -14.26
C VAL A 359 -25.57 5.24 -12.97
N ILE A 360 -24.42 5.43 -12.33
CA ILE A 360 -24.22 5.02 -10.93
C ILE A 360 -24.73 6.12 -10.01
N HIS A 361 -25.20 5.78 -8.80
CA HIS A 361 -25.70 6.76 -7.85
C HIS A 361 -25.43 6.36 -6.39
N HIS A 362 -25.58 7.35 -5.51
CA HIS A 362 -25.65 7.16 -4.07
C HIS A 362 -26.76 8.05 -3.50
N GLY A 363 -27.92 7.46 -3.21
CA GLY A 363 -29.12 8.20 -2.81
C GLY A 363 -29.49 9.28 -3.85
N PRO A 364 -29.57 10.57 -3.49
CA PRO A 364 -29.89 11.63 -4.45
C PRO A 364 -28.72 12.00 -5.37
N ILE A 365 -27.49 11.56 -5.06
CA ILE A 365 -26.29 11.98 -5.77
C ILE A 365 -26.06 11.07 -6.98
N THR A 366 -25.92 11.68 -8.16
CA THR A 366 -25.58 10.98 -9.41
C THR A 366 -24.07 10.93 -9.59
N GLY A 367 -23.56 9.74 -9.87
CA GLY A 367 -22.18 9.45 -10.24
C GLY A 367 -22.00 9.37 -11.76
N PRO A 368 -21.00 8.61 -12.24
CA PRO A 368 -20.66 8.48 -13.65
C PRO A 368 -21.72 7.71 -14.43
N ASP A 369 -21.67 7.84 -15.75
CA ASP A 369 -22.46 7.01 -16.66
C ASP A 369 -22.02 5.54 -16.53
N LEU A 370 -22.99 4.62 -16.57
CA LEU A 370 -22.68 3.20 -16.51
C LEU A 370 -21.79 2.77 -17.68
N SER A 371 -21.93 3.40 -18.85
CA SER A 371 -21.05 3.11 -20.00
C SER A 371 -19.59 3.38 -19.69
N GLU A 372 -19.27 4.47 -18.99
CA GLU A 372 -17.89 4.79 -18.59
C GLU A 372 -17.34 3.73 -17.63
N VAL A 373 -18.15 3.29 -16.66
CA VAL A 373 -17.81 2.22 -15.72
C VAL A 373 -17.55 0.90 -16.44
N LEU A 374 -18.40 0.53 -17.40
CA LEU A 374 -18.24 -0.71 -18.17
C LEU A 374 -17.04 -0.65 -19.11
N ASP A 375 -16.73 0.52 -19.70
CA ASP A 375 -15.55 0.72 -20.53
C ASP A 375 -14.26 0.59 -19.72
N ASP A 376 -14.23 1.10 -18.48
CA ASP A 376 -13.12 0.93 -17.55
C ASP A 376 -12.87 -0.56 -17.22
N ILE A 377 -13.92 -1.32 -16.93
CA ILE A 377 -13.85 -2.77 -16.66
C ILE A 377 -13.37 -3.52 -17.91
N LYS A 378 -13.95 -3.19 -19.08
CA LYS A 378 -13.57 -3.76 -20.37
C LYS A 378 -12.11 -3.48 -20.70
N ARG A 379 -11.63 -2.27 -20.45
CA ARG A 379 -10.23 -1.90 -20.65
C ARG A 379 -9.31 -2.80 -19.85
N PHE A 380 -9.57 -2.97 -18.56
CA PHE A 380 -8.79 -3.86 -17.69
C PHE A 380 -8.85 -5.33 -18.15
N ALA A 381 -10.04 -5.83 -18.48
CA ALA A 381 -10.20 -7.20 -18.95
C ALA A 381 -9.44 -7.48 -20.28
N ASN A 382 -9.31 -6.48 -21.16
CA ASN A 382 -8.52 -6.60 -22.38
C ASN A 382 -7.00 -6.71 -22.13
N GLU A 383 -6.51 -6.36 -20.94
CA GLU A 383 -5.10 -6.56 -20.56
C GLU A 383 -4.76 -8.05 -20.39
N GLY A 384 -5.79 -8.91 -20.27
CA GLY A 384 -5.64 -10.37 -20.34
C GLY A 384 -5.10 -11.02 -19.07
N HIS A 385 -4.99 -10.30 -17.97
CA HIS A 385 -4.57 -10.84 -16.68
C HIS A 385 -5.57 -11.90 -16.18
N ARG A 386 -5.07 -13.02 -15.66
CA ARG A 386 -5.88 -14.09 -15.04
C ARG A 386 -6.38 -13.68 -13.64
N GLU A 387 -7.28 -12.71 -13.63
CA GLU A 387 -7.88 -12.10 -12.44
C GLU A 387 -9.38 -12.37 -12.37
N LEU A 388 -9.91 -12.55 -11.15
CA LEU A 388 -11.35 -12.62 -10.89
C LEU A 388 -11.83 -11.31 -10.28
N ALA A 389 -12.71 -10.59 -10.97
CA ALA A 389 -13.41 -9.43 -10.41
C ALA A 389 -14.91 -9.70 -10.26
N ILE A 390 -15.48 -9.26 -9.13
CA ILE A 390 -16.88 -9.45 -8.76
C ILE A 390 -17.59 -8.10 -8.79
N LEU A 391 -18.65 -8.04 -9.58
CA LEU A 391 -19.45 -6.84 -9.82
C LEU A 391 -20.82 -7.03 -9.17
N LYS A 392 -21.02 -6.47 -7.97
CA LYS A 392 -22.31 -6.47 -7.27
C LYS A 392 -23.15 -5.32 -7.78
N PHE A 393 -24.28 -5.62 -8.41
CA PHE A 393 -25.30 -4.65 -8.79
C PHE A 393 -26.43 -4.71 -7.77
N SER A 394 -26.62 -3.61 -7.02
CA SER A 394 -27.59 -3.52 -5.93
C SER A 394 -28.21 -2.13 -5.84
N HIS A 395 -29.08 -1.91 -4.84
CA HIS A 395 -29.68 -0.58 -4.54
C HIS A 395 -30.25 0.12 -5.78
N PHE A 396 -30.96 -0.60 -6.64
CA PHE A 396 -31.46 -0.07 -7.90
C PHE A 396 -32.44 1.10 -7.70
N ASP A 397 -32.30 2.16 -8.50
CA ASP A 397 -33.22 3.31 -8.49
C ASP A 397 -33.89 3.50 -9.86
N ASN A 398 -35.22 3.62 -9.85
CA ASN A 398 -36.08 3.71 -11.04
C ASN A 398 -35.92 2.56 -12.04
N ILE A 399 -35.59 1.35 -11.57
CA ILE A 399 -35.46 0.16 -12.40
C ILE A 399 -36.60 -0.82 -12.12
N ASP A 400 -37.28 -1.21 -13.18
CA ASP A 400 -38.30 -2.27 -13.24
C ASP A 400 -37.78 -3.47 -14.06
N ASP A 401 -38.62 -4.48 -14.29
CA ASP A 401 -38.22 -5.69 -15.02
C ASP A 401 -37.78 -5.39 -16.48
N ASN A 402 -38.38 -4.38 -17.14
CA ASN A 402 -38.06 -4.02 -18.53
C ASN A 402 -36.75 -3.24 -18.64
N THR A 403 -36.55 -2.26 -17.77
CA THR A 403 -35.30 -1.49 -17.70
C THR A 403 -34.16 -2.36 -17.18
N TYR A 404 -34.41 -3.32 -16.29
CA TYR A 404 -33.40 -4.31 -15.92
C TYR A 404 -32.92 -5.13 -17.13
N VAL A 405 -33.82 -5.55 -18.02
CA VAL A 405 -33.43 -6.25 -19.26
C VAL A 405 -32.52 -5.39 -20.12
N GLN A 406 -32.76 -4.07 -20.19
CA GLN A 406 -31.87 -3.13 -20.89
C GLN A 406 -30.50 -3.01 -20.22
N LEU A 407 -30.48 -2.90 -18.88
CA LEU A 407 -29.25 -2.89 -18.09
C LEU A 407 -28.42 -4.17 -18.35
N ALA A 408 -29.05 -5.34 -18.27
CA ALA A 408 -28.40 -6.62 -18.52
C ALA A 408 -27.86 -6.72 -19.96
N ASN A 409 -28.61 -6.25 -20.97
CA ASN A 409 -28.11 -6.17 -22.34
C ASN A 409 -26.88 -5.27 -22.48
N GLN A 410 -26.86 -4.12 -21.81
CA GLN A 410 -25.72 -3.20 -21.85
C GLN A 410 -24.47 -3.83 -21.22
N ILE A 411 -24.63 -4.48 -20.05
CA ILE A 411 -23.55 -5.21 -19.38
C ILE A 411 -23.04 -6.35 -20.26
N GLU A 412 -23.92 -7.18 -20.82
CA GLU A 412 -23.53 -8.31 -21.67
C GLU A 412 -22.85 -7.86 -22.96
N THR A 413 -23.30 -6.75 -23.56
CA THR A 413 -22.67 -6.18 -24.76
C THR A 413 -21.24 -5.72 -24.46
N ALA A 414 -21.01 -5.10 -23.31
CA ALA A 414 -19.70 -4.59 -22.94
C ALA A 414 -18.73 -5.67 -22.45
N LEU A 415 -19.23 -6.60 -21.62
CA LEU A 415 -18.41 -7.51 -20.80
C LEU A 415 -18.58 -9.00 -21.15
N GLY A 416 -19.52 -9.33 -22.03
CA GLY A 416 -19.93 -10.70 -22.39
C GLY A 416 -18.81 -11.71 -22.61
N PRO A 417 -17.67 -11.36 -23.25
CA PRO A 417 -16.54 -12.28 -23.44
C PRO A 417 -15.88 -12.77 -22.14
N TRP A 418 -15.95 -11.99 -21.05
CA TRP A 418 -15.28 -12.30 -19.78
C TRP A 418 -16.25 -12.71 -18.67
N LEU A 419 -17.57 -12.67 -18.91
CA LEU A 419 -18.55 -13.06 -17.91
C LEU A 419 -18.39 -14.53 -17.52
N VAL A 420 -18.44 -14.82 -16.22
CA VAL A 420 -18.53 -16.19 -15.71
C VAL A 420 -19.91 -16.75 -16.01
N LYS A 421 -20.10 -17.35 -17.18
CA LYS A 421 -21.42 -17.85 -17.63
C LYS A 421 -21.80 -19.22 -17.07
N THR A 422 -20.81 -20.00 -16.64
CA THR A 422 -21.00 -21.36 -16.10
C THR A 422 -19.97 -21.63 -15.02
N ILE A 423 -20.28 -22.58 -14.14
CA ILE A 423 -19.38 -23.10 -13.11
C ILE A 423 -19.33 -24.63 -13.17
N PRO A 424 -18.30 -25.28 -12.60
CA PRO A 424 -18.26 -26.73 -12.49
C PRO A 424 -19.53 -27.30 -11.81
N GLY A 425 -20.05 -28.41 -12.35
CA GLY A 425 -21.28 -29.02 -11.85
C GLY A 425 -21.17 -29.43 -10.38
N GLY A 426 -22.23 -29.19 -9.61
CA GLY A 426 -22.31 -29.55 -8.19
C GLY A 426 -21.65 -28.56 -7.22
N LYS A 427 -21.03 -27.48 -7.72
CA LYS A 427 -20.47 -26.39 -6.89
C LYS A 427 -21.42 -25.21 -6.80
N ARG A 428 -21.40 -24.49 -5.67
CA ARG A 428 -21.87 -23.08 -5.61
C ARG A 428 -20.77 -22.15 -6.10
N LEU A 429 -21.10 -20.89 -6.36
CA LEU A 429 -20.10 -19.87 -6.71
C LEU A 429 -18.97 -19.81 -5.67
N ALA A 430 -19.33 -19.85 -4.39
CA ALA A 430 -18.37 -19.82 -3.29
C ALA A 430 -17.37 -20.99 -3.26
N ASP A 431 -17.73 -22.14 -3.84
CA ASP A 431 -16.90 -23.36 -3.83
C ASP A 431 -15.97 -23.48 -5.05
N VAL A 432 -16.11 -22.56 -6.01
CA VAL A 432 -15.26 -22.52 -7.21
C VAL A 432 -13.90 -21.96 -6.82
N THR A 433 -12.85 -22.68 -7.21
CA THR A 433 -11.47 -22.28 -6.98
C THR A 433 -11.04 -21.15 -7.91
N LEU A 434 -10.07 -20.35 -7.47
CA LEU A 434 -9.52 -19.28 -8.31
C LEU A 434 -9.06 -19.80 -9.68
N ASN A 435 -8.37 -20.94 -9.73
CA ASN A 435 -7.93 -21.58 -10.98
C ASN A 435 -9.09 -21.92 -11.92
N GLU A 436 -10.22 -22.37 -11.38
CA GLU A 436 -11.40 -22.68 -12.18
C GLU A 436 -12.03 -21.41 -12.77
N TYR A 437 -12.10 -20.31 -12.00
CA TYR A 437 -12.57 -19.03 -12.49
C TYR A 437 -11.68 -18.49 -13.61
N VAL A 438 -10.36 -18.39 -13.37
CA VAL A 438 -9.43 -17.69 -14.26
C VAL A 438 -8.73 -18.61 -15.27
N LYS A 439 -9.30 -19.81 -15.49
CA LYS A 439 -8.73 -20.83 -16.40
C LYS A 439 -8.53 -20.30 -17.82
N ASN A 440 -9.45 -19.47 -18.29
CA ASN A 440 -9.49 -18.98 -19.66
C ASN A 440 -9.07 -17.50 -19.80
N GLY A 441 -8.45 -16.93 -18.76
CA GLY A 441 -8.10 -15.49 -18.72
C GLY A 441 -8.86 -14.75 -17.61
N PRO A 442 -9.10 -13.44 -17.77
CA PRO A 442 -9.89 -12.65 -16.83
C PRO A 442 -11.30 -13.20 -16.69
N ALA A 443 -11.83 -13.15 -15.47
CA ALA A 443 -13.17 -13.61 -15.13
C ALA A 443 -13.96 -12.49 -14.43
N LEU A 444 -15.14 -12.17 -14.96
CA LEU A 444 -16.06 -11.17 -14.40
C LEU A 444 -17.31 -11.87 -13.86
N LEU A 445 -17.45 -11.90 -12.54
CA LEU A 445 -18.62 -12.46 -11.86
C LEU A 445 -19.64 -11.36 -11.58
N VAL A 446 -20.73 -11.33 -12.36
CA VAL A 446 -21.83 -10.37 -12.16
C VAL A 446 -22.83 -10.96 -11.18
N LEU A 447 -23.05 -10.23 -10.08
CA LEU A 447 -23.99 -10.54 -9.02
C LEU A 447 -25.10 -9.50 -9.01
N VAL A 448 -26.35 -9.94 -9.03
CA VAL A 448 -27.52 -9.06 -9.09
C VAL A 448 -28.38 -9.30 -7.87
N ASP A 449 -28.59 -8.24 -7.08
CA ASP A 449 -29.48 -8.28 -5.93
C ASP A 449 -30.96 -8.18 -6.35
N GLY A 450 -31.86 -8.54 -5.43
CA GLY A 450 -33.30 -8.56 -5.65
C GLY A 450 -33.77 -9.68 -6.58
N ASN A 451 -34.96 -9.51 -7.18
CA ASN A 451 -35.63 -10.56 -7.95
C ASN A 451 -35.46 -10.45 -9.47
N TYR A 452 -34.67 -9.49 -9.95
CA TYR A 452 -34.52 -9.25 -11.38
C TYR A 452 -33.85 -10.41 -12.10
N ALA A 453 -32.71 -10.90 -11.61
CA ALA A 453 -32.00 -12.06 -12.16
C ALA A 453 -32.76 -13.39 -11.91
N VAL A 454 -33.62 -13.43 -10.89
CA VAL A 454 -34.50 -14.59 -10.62
C VAL A 454 -35.56 -14.71 -11.71
N LYS A 455 -36.25 -13.59 -12.01
CA LYS A 455 -37.30 -13.53 -13.03
C LYS A 455 -36.76 -13.60 -14.46
N ASN A 456 -35.64 -12.94 -14.71
CA ASN A 456 -35.02 -12.80 -16.03
C ASN A 456 -33.68 -13.55 -16.06
N ARG A 457 -33.73 -14.88 -15.89
CA ARG A 457 -32.53 -15.74 -15.87
C ARG A 457 -31.72 -15.61 -17.16
N ARG A 458 -30.42 -15.33 -17.02
CA ARG A 458 -29.48 -15.16 -18.13
C ARG A 458 -28.10 -15.71 -17.77
N PRO A 459 -27.40 -16.39 -18.69
CA PRO A 459 -26.03 -16.84 -18.45
C PRO A 459 -25.11 -15.67 -18.10
N GLY A 460 -24.34 -15.81 -17.02
CA GLY A 460 -23.41 -14.78 -16.56
C GLY A 460 -24.00 -13.78 -15.55
N PHE A 461 -25.30 -13.83 -15.28
CA PHE A 461 -25.97 -13.00 -14.27
C PHE A 461 -26.47 -13.89 -13.14
N TRP A 462 -25.79 -13.81 -12.00
CA TRP A 462 -26.05 -14.67 -10.85
C TRP A 462 -26.81 -13.92 -9.76
N VAL A 463 -27.60 -14.66 -8.98
CA VAL A 463 -28.46 -14.10 -7.93
C VAL A 463 -27.65 -13.90 -6.65
N TYR A 464 -27.58 -12.65 -6.20
CA TYR A 464 -27.04 -12.26 -4.90
C TYR A 464 -28.13 -12.26 -3.82
N ARG A 465 -27.75 -12.59 -2.58
CA ARG A 465 -28.58 -12.36 -1.39
C ARG A 465 -27.75 -11.91 -0.21
N ASP A 466 -28.25 -10.90 0.50
CA ASP A 466 -27.75 -10.58 1.84
C ASP A 466 -28.13 -11.68 2.85
N TRP A 467 -27.35 -11.78 3.92
CA TRP A 467 -27.49 -12.79 4.96
C TRP A 467 -28.85 -12.81 5.65
N ASP A 468 -29.54 -11.67 5.68
CA ASP A 468 -30.86 -11.48 6.27
C ASP A 468 -31.97 -11.28 5.23
N ALA A 469 -31.73 -11.67 3.97
CA ALA A 469 -32.78 -11.80 2.98
C ALA A 469 -33.90 -12.73 3.47
N SER A 470 -35.13 -12.49 3.01
CA SER A 470 -36.28 -13.34 3.38
C SER A 470 -36.31 -14.68 2.63
N ASP A 471 -35.59 -14.78 1.50
CA ASP A 471 -35.54 -15.93 0.60
C ASP A 471 -34.09 -16.37 0.25
N PRO A 472 -33.19 -16.50 1.24
CA PRO A 472 -31.75 -16.68 0.98
C PRO A 472 -31.47 -17.94 0.16
N ALA A 473 -32.31 -18.97 0.23
CA ALA A 473 -32.20 -20.20 -0.57
C ALA A 473 -32.08 -19.94 -2.09
N VAL A 474 -32.66 -18.86 -2.60
CA VAL A 474 -32.60 -18.47 -4.03
C VAL A 474 -31.22 -17.92 -4.43
N GLY A 475 -30.43 -17.44 -3.46
CA GLY A 475 -29.10 -16.88 -3.67
C GLY A 475 -28.06 -17.91 -4.14
N GLU A 476 -27.41 -17.61 -5.25
CA GLU A 476 -26.29 -18.38 -5.81
C GLU A 476 -24.96 -17.98 -5.16
N LEU A 477 -24.87 -16.74 -4.68
CA LEU A 477 -23.89 -16.29 -3.69
C LEU A 477 -24.62 -15.49 -2.60
N ARG A 478 -24.32 -15.82 -1.34
CA ARG A 478 -24.92 -15.16 -0.16
C ARG A 478 -23.83 -14.54 0.70
N VAL A 479 -24.07 -13.34 1.19
CA VAL A 479 -23.04 -12.56 1.88
C VAL A 479 -23.57 -11.99 3.18
N PHE A 480 -22.79 -12.13 4.26
CA PHE A 480 -22.96 -11.32 5.46
C PHE A 480 -22.47 -9.91 5.19
N ASP A 481 -23.42 -9.00 4.95
CA ASP A 481 -23.22 -7.59 4.67
C ASP A 481 -24.03 -6.77 5.69
N GLN A 482 -23.35 -6.15 6.66
CA GLN A 482 -24.02 -5.35 7.68
C GLN A 482 -23.13 -4.22 8.24
N TYR A 483 -23.51 -2.98 7.95
CA TYR A 483 -22.82 -1.78 8.41
C TYR A 483 -22.93 -1.58 9.93
N SER A 484 -21.94 -0.88 10.48
CA SER A 484 -21.89 -0.49 11.90
C SER A 484 -22.83 0.67 12.26
N ASN A 485 -23.21 1.50 11.28
CA ASN A 485 -24.04 2.70 11.44
C ASN A 485 -23.49 3.70 12.47
N THR A 486 -22.19 3.95 12.44
CA THR A 486 -21.51 4.89 13.35
C THR A 486 -20.46 5.72 12.61
N THR A 487 -20.15 6.89 13.16
CA THR A 487 -19.03 7.75 12.74
C THR A 487 -17.80 7.62 13.64
N ASP A 488 -17.89 6.78 14.67
CA ASP A 488 -16.85 6.53 15.65
C ASP A 488 -16.06 5.27 15.27
N PHE A 489 -14.74 5.43 15.12
CA PHE A 489 -13.85 4.36 14.69
C PHE A 489 -13.82 3.16 15.64
N ASP A 490 -13.70 3.40 16.95
CA ASP A 490 -13.59 2.32 17.93
C ASP A 490 -14.89 1.52 17.98
N LYS A 491 -16.04 2.21 17.95
CA LYS A 491 -17.35 1.54 17.86
C LYS A 491 -17.50 0.73 16.58
N MET A 492 -17.04 1.25 15.44
CA MET A 492 -17.08 0.51 14.16
C MET A 492 -16.22 -0.75 14.24
N LYS A 493 -14.98 -0.63 14.73
CA LYS A 493 -14.06 -1.76 14.89
C LYS A 493 -14.65 -2.84 15.80
N GLU A 494 -15.14 -2.46 16.98
CA GLU A 494 -15.73 -3.39 17.96
C GLU A 494 -16.98 -4.10 17.39
N ASP A 495 -17.87 -3.35 16.74
CA ASP A 495 -19.07 -3.91 16.09
C ASP A 495 -18.71 -4.92 15.00
N GLN A 496 -17.80 -4.56 14.09
CA GLN A 496 -17.39 -5.44 13.00
C GLN A 496 -16.67 -6.69 13.51
N PHE A 497 -15.85 -6.58 14.56
CA PHE A 497 -15.20 -7.72 15.19
C PHE A 497 -16.23 -8.62 15.88
N ALA A 498 -17.21 -8.06 16.58
CA ALA A 498 -18.28 -8.82 17.22
C ALA A 498 -19.13 -9.58 16.18
N LYS A 499 -19.51 -8.92 15.08
CA LYS A 499 -20.22 -9.56 13.96
C LYS A 499 -19.41 -10.72 13.37
N PHE A 500 -18.13 -10.51 13.11
CA PHE A 500 -17.27 -11.58 12.59
C PHE A 500 -17.11 -12.73 13.58
N ASN A 501 -16.90 -12.45 14.87
CA ASN A 501 -16.77 -13.50 15.88
C ASN A 501 -18.04 -14.35 16.05
N ASN A 502 -19.21 -13.76 15.79
CA ASN A 502 -20.51 -14.46 15.86
C ASN A 502 -20.94 -15.10 14.53
N TYR A 503 -20.26 -14.79 13.42
CA TYR A 503 -20.60 -15.32 12.11
C TYR A 503 -20.27 -16.82 12.01
N ASN A 504 -21.31 -17.63 11.84
CA ASN A 504 -21.22 -19.09 11.86
C ASN A 504 -21.42 -19.73 10.46
N GLY A 505 -21.35 -18.93 9.39
CA GLY A 505 -21.54 -19.41 8.02
C GLY A 505 -22.99 -19.72 7.63
N LYS A 506 -23.99 -19.23 8.39
CA LYS A 506 -25.42 -19.48 8.12
C LYS A 506 -26.20 -18.18 7.91
N CYS A 507 -27.19 -18.23 7.01
CA CYS A 507 -28.10 -17.10 6.80
C CYS A 507 -29.07 -16.95 7.98
N LYS A 508 -29.44 -15.73 8.32
CA LYS A 508 -30.27 -15.41 9.49
C LYS A 508 -31.66 -16.03 9.41
N ASN A 509 -32.33 -15.85 8.27
CA ASN A 509 -33.73 -16.21 8.10
C ASN A 509 -33.91 -17.64 7.56
N ASP A 510 -32.83 -18.30 7.15
CA ASP A 510 -32.81 -19.72 6.82
C ASP A 510 -31.45 -20.33 7.19
N PRO A 511 -31.31 -20.85 8.43
CA PRO A 511 -30.05 -21.45 8.88
C PRO A 511 -29.72 -22.80 8.21
N SER A 512 -30.59 -23.33 7.33
CA SER A 512 -30.33 -24.58 6.61
C SER A 512 -29.43 -24.38 5.39
N VAL A 513 -29.29 -23.14 4.93
CA VAL A 513 -28.45 -22.79 3.78
C VAL A 513 -27.17 -22.06 4.22
N PRO A 514 -26.04 -22.23 3.51
CA PRO A 514 -24.83 -21.49 3.82
C PRO A 514 -25.03 -20.00 3.54
N CYS A 515 -24.51 -19.15 4.42
CA CYS A 515 -24.16 -17.77 4.11
C CYS A 515 -22.69 -17.80 3.71
N ASP A 516 -22.39 -17.63 2.44
CA ASP A 516 -21.15 -18.13 1.85
C ASP A 516 -19.91 -17.29 2.21
N LEU A 517 -20.06 -15.96 2.30
CA LEU A 517 -18.94 -15.03 2.51
C LEU A 517 -19.25 -14.02 3.63
N PHE A 518 -18.20 -13.57 4.33
CA PHE A 518 -18.27 -12.45 5.27
C PHE A 518 -17.65 -11.17 4.70
N LEU A 519 -18.43 -10.09 4.65
CA LEU A 519 -17.97 -8.75 4.30
C LEU A 519 -17.65 -7.98 5.59
N LEU A 520 -16.38 -7.61 5.77
CA LEU A 520 -15.97 -6.69 6.82
C LEU A 520 -16.23 -5.26 6.34
N SER A 521 -17.31 -4.65 6.81
CA SER A 521 -17.71 -3.28 6.49
C SER A 521 -16.84 -2.32 7.30
N TRP A 522 -15.67 -2.01 6.75
CA TRP A 522 -14.68 -1.12 7.35
C TRP A 522 -14.90 0.33 6.89
N THR A 523 -16.17 0.76 6.98
CA THR A 523 -16.65 2.07 6.59
C THR A 523 -17.31 2.76 7.78
N LEU A 524 -17.16 4.08 7.85
CA LEU A 524 -17.91 4.93 8.78
C LEU A 524 -19.07 5.55 8.03
N THR A 525 -20.18 5.80 8.71
CA THR A 525 -21.44 6.23 8.07
C THR A 525 -21.82 7.67 8.43
N PRO A 526 -21.02 8.69 8.04
CA PRO A 526 -21.41 10.07 8.24
C PRO A 526 -22.46 10.50 7.19
N PRO A 527 -23.27 11.53 7.46
CA PRO A 527 -24.20 12.06 6.47
C PRO A 527 -23.50 12.76 5.28
N THR A 528 -22.31 13.34 5.51
CA THR A 528 -21.44 13.98 4.50
C THR A 528 -19.97 13.88 4.94
N ALA A 529 -19.02 14.34 4.11
CA ALA A 529 -17.58 14.40 4.44
C ALA A 529 -16.93 13.03 4.70
N VAL A 530 -17.31 12.03 3.90
CA VAL A 530 -16.81 10.64 3.97
C VAL A 530 -15.29 10.57 4.10
N TRP A 531 -14.56 11.38 3.33
CA TRP A 531 -13.09 11.45 3.39
C TRP A 531 -12.54 11.62 4.81
N SER A 532 -13.03 12.63 5.55
CA SER A 532 -12.53 12.96 6.88
C SER A 532 -12.70 11.81 7.87
N PHE A 533 -13.80 11.07 7.77
CA PHE A 533 -14.06 9.90 8.62
C PHE A 533 -13.26 8.69 8.15
N SER A 534 -13.18 8.45 6.84
CA SER A 534 -12.45 7.30 6.29
C SER A 534 -10.97 7.27 6.69
N LYS A 535 -10.33 8.44 6.91
CA LYS A 535 -8.90 8.54 7.25
C LYS A 535 -8.52 7.66 8.44
N VAL A 536 -9.25 7.72 9.55
CA VAL A 536 -8.91 6.96 10.76
C VAL A 536 -9.15 5.46 10.57
N ALA A 537 -10.20 5.07 9.85
CA ALA A 537 -10.47 3.68 9.53
C ALA A 537 -9.38 3.10 8.61
N ASN A 538 -9.10 3.77 7.50
CA ASN A 538 -8.14 3.34 6.47
C ASN A 538 -6.73 3.15 7.03
N ARG A 539 -6.29 4.10 7.85
CA ARG A 539 -4.99 4.06 8.53
C ARG A 539 -4.84 2.83 9.44
N ASN A 540 -5.93 2.43 10.12
CA ASN A 540 -5.93 1.35 11.11
C ASN A 540 -6.29 -0.05 10.58
N LEU A 541 -6.72 -0.19 9.31
CA LEU A 541 -7.16 -1.48 8.76
C LEU A 541 -6.10 -2.58 8.93
N GLY A 542 -4.85 -2.28 8.56
CA GLY A 542 -3.75 -3.24 8.64
C GLY A 542 -3.49 -3.75 10.05
N LEU A 543 -3.47 -2.85 11.04
CA LEU A 543 -3.28 -3.19 12.45
C LEU A 543 -4.47 -4.03 12.98
N ALA A 544 -5.70 -3.57 12.73
CA ALA A 544 -6.91 -4.26 13.16
C ALA A 544 -6.95 -5.70 12.64
N MET A 545 -6.60 -5.92 11.37
CA MET A 545 -6.55 -7.26 10.79
C MET A 545 -5.42 -8.15 11.33
N THR A 546 -4.47 -7.61 12.08
CA THR A 546 -3.48 -8.42 12.83
C THR A 546 -3.93 -8.77 14.26
N GLU A 547 -4.92 -8.04 14.79
CA GLU A 547 -5.52 -8.28 16.11
C GLU A 547 -6.72 -9.22 16.01
N LEU A 548 -7.45 -9.18 14.89
CA LEU A 548 -8.59 -10.06 14.65
C LEU A 548 -8.13 -11.51 14.56
N ARG A 549 -8.75 -12.37 15.38
CA ARG A 549 -8.52 -13.82 15.32
C ARG A 549 -9.18 -14.39 14.07
N VAL A 550 -8.37 -14.86 13.13
CA VAL A 550 -8.82 -15.54 11.91
C VAL A 550 -8.13 -16.92 11.84
N PRO A 551 -8.88 -18.03 11.63
CA PRO A 551 -10.33 -18.09 11.53
C PRO A 551 -11.02 -17.82 12.88
N ASN A 552 -12.30 -17.44 12.82
CA ASN A 552 -13.12 -17.23 14.02
C ASN A 552 -13.45 -18.56 14.74
N GLY A 553 -14.27 -18.51 15.80
CA GLY A 553 -14.69 -19.69 16.57
C GLY A 553 -15.46 -20.75 15.78
N TYR A 554 -15.95 -20.43 14.58
CA TYR A 554 -16.71 -21.30 13.68
C TYR A 554 -15.91 -21.71 12.42
N GLY A 555 -14.60 -21.44 12.38
CA GLY A 555 -13.75 -21.77 11.24
C GLY A 555 -13.93 -20.84 10.03
N GLN A 556 -14.62 -19.71 10.18
CA GLN A 556 -14.86 -18.75 9.09
C GLN A 556 -13.72 -17.73 8.98
N ILE A 557 -13.57 -17.14 7.79
CA ILE A 557 -12.63 -16.05 7.50
C ILE A 557 -13.36 -14.77 7.11
N VAL A 558 -12.64 -13.64 7.12
CA VAL A 558 -13.11 -12.42 6.46
C VAL A 558 -12.85 -12.57 4.96
N ASN A 559 -13.87 -12.45 4.12
CA ASN A 559 -13.75 -12.63 2.68
C ASN A 559 -13.60 -11.33 1.90
N MET A 560 -14.14 -10.22 2.41
CA MET A 560 -14.03 -8.92 1.76
C MET A 560 -13.60 -7.86 2.76
N LEU A 561 -12.59 -7.09 2.40
CA LEU A 561 -12.18 -5.89 3.12
C LEU A 561 -12.81 -4.68 2.42
N TYR A 562 -13.96 -4.23 2.91
CA TYR A 562 -14.81 -3.26 2.25
C TYR A 562 -14.59 -1.87 2.81
N VAL A 563 -14.00 -0.97 2.01
CA VAL A 563 -13.51 0.34 2.46
C VAL A 563 -13.95 1.49 1.55
N ASP A 564 -13.99 2.68 2.13
CA ASP A 564 -13.97 3.94 1.40
C ASP A 564 -12.52 4.33 1.09
N TYR A 565 -12.30 4.97 -0.05
CA TYR A 565 -11.03 5.48 -0.54
C TYR A 565 -9.93 4.41 -0.47
N VAL A 566 -10.10 3.36 -1.28
CA VAL A 566 -9.19 2.21 -1.35
C VAL A 566 -7.72 2.64 -1.51
N GLU A 567 -7.50 3.78 -2.16
CA GLU A 567 -6.19 4.39 -2.37
C GLU A 567 -5.50 4.92 -1.09
N TYR A 568 -6.12 4.80 0.07
CA TYR A 568 -5.54 5.22 1.34
C TYR A 568 -5.56 4.13 2.41
N ALA A 569 -6.22 2.99 2.13
CA ALA A 569 -6.45 1.91 3.10
C ALA A 569 -5.41 0.78 3.03
N ARG A 570 -4.53 0.77 2.01
CA ARG A 570 -3.65 -0.38 1.70
C ARG A 570 -4.40 -1.72 1.58
N VAL A 571 -5.66 -1.67 1.15
CA VAL A 571 -6.59 -2.80 1.27
C VAL A 571 -6.10 -4.04 0.52
N THR A 572 -5.43 -3.87 -0.62
CA THR A 572 -4.83 -4.96 -1.40
C THR A 572 -3.71 -5.66 -0.64
N ASP A 573 -2.82 -4.90 0.00
CA ASP A 573 -1.72 -5.45 0.77
C ASP A 573 -2.25 -6.21 1.99
N VAL A 574 -3.24 -5.63 2.69
CA VAL A 574 -3.91 -6.30 3.82
C VAL A 574 -4.57 -7.61 3.39
N ALA A 575 -5.27 -7.62 2.25
CA ALA A 575 -5.88 -8.85 1.72
C ALA A 575 -4.82 -9.92 1.38
N LEU A 576 -3.72 -9.53 0.73
CA LEU A 576 -2.60 -10.44 0.44
C LEU A 576 -2.01 -11.07 1.70
N PHE A 577 -1.84 -10.29 2.78
CA PHE A 577 -1.39 -10.83 4.06
C PHE A 577 -2.39 -11.79 4.71
N GLN A 578 -3.69 -11.55 4.57
CA GLN A 578 -4.71 -12.46 5.09
C GLN A 578 -4.83 -13.75 4.27
N ASN A 579 -4.50 -13.70 2.97
CA ASN A 579 -4.38 -14.86 2.10
C ASN A 579 -3.08 -15.67 2.31
N GLY A 580 -2.32 -15.39 3.39
CA GLY A 580 -1.13 -16.15 3.75
C GLY A 580 0.04 -16.01 2.78
N GLN A 581 0.07 -14.94 1.98
CA GLN A 581 1.13 -14.76 0.99
C GLN A 581 2.45 -14.39 1.68
N PRO A 582 3.52 -15.19 1.47
CA PRO A 582 4.80 -14.97 2.14
C PRO A 582 5.48 -13.70 1.65
N PHE A 583 6.37 -13.18 2.49
CA PHE A 583 7.35 -12.17 2.14
C PHE A 583 8.40 -12.83 1.22
N SER A 584 8.10 -12.98 -0.09
CA SER A 584 9.09 -13.51 -1.04
C SER A 584 10.25 -12.55 -1.24
#